data_AF-K1Z729-F1
#
_entry.id   AF-K1Z729-F1
#
_cell.length_a   1.000
_cell.length_b   1.000
_cell.length_c   1.000
_cell.angle_alpha   90.00
_cell.angle_beta   90.00
_cell.angle_gamma   90.00
#
_symmetry.space_group_name_H-M   'P 1'
#
loop_
_entity.id
_entity.type
_entity.pdbx_description
1 polymer ?
#
loop_
_entity_poly.entity_id
_entity_poly.type
_entity_poly.pdbx_seq_one_letter_code
_entity_poly.pdbx_strand_id
1 'polypeptide(L)' 'MPIVNIQETGSFDVALRRFKRACEKAGIPTKLRQLEFYEKPTSKRKRKHAAAVKRFAKKLQKEQETLERERIRS' A
#
# COMPACT_ATOMS: atom_id res chain seq x y z
N MET A 1 12.10 4.11 11.66
CA MET A 1 13.04 3.85 10.54
C MET A 1 13.35 2.36 10.53
N PRO A 2 13.44 1.70 9.36
CA PRO A 2 13.70 0.28 9.27
C PRO A 2 15.17 -0.01 9.58
N ILE A 3 15.41 -1.04 10.39
CA ILE A 3 16.73 -1.56 10.73
C ILE A 3 16.71 -3.04 10.33
N VAL A 4 17.73 -3.49 9.59
CA VAL A 4 17.85 -4.88 9.15
C VAL A 4 19.22 -5.39 9.56
N ASN A 5 19.23 -6.45 10.36
CA ASN A 5 20.46 -7.11 10.76
C ASN A 5 20.91 -8.05 9.64
N ILE A 6 22.20 -7.96 9.30
CA ILE A 6 22.83 -8.81 8.29
C ILE A 6 23.41 -10.03 9.02
N GLN A 7 23.13 -11.24 8.51
CA GLN A 7 23.76 -12.46 9.04
C GLN A 7 25.08 -12.72 8.32
N GLU A 8 26.11 -13.15 9.05
CA GLU A 8 27.47 -13.35 8.54
C GLU A 8 27.58 -14.39 7.42
N THR A 9 26.67 -15.38 7.38
CA THR A 9 26.65 -16.45 6.38
C THR A 9 25.73 -16.16 5.19
N GLY A 10 25.02 -15.03 5.20
CA GLY A 10 24.04 -14.66 4.17
C GLY A 10 24.62 -13.75 3.09
N SER A 11 24.13 -13.89 1.85
CA SER A 11 24.46 -12.93 0.78
C SER A 11 23.89 -11.54 1.10
N PHE A 12 24.74 -10.51 0.99
CA PHE A 12 24.42 -9.10 1.21
C PHE A 12 23.18 -8.65 0.41
N ASP A 13 23.03 -9.14 -0.82
CA ASP A 13 21.96 -8.74 -1.72
C ASP A 13 20.57 -9.15 -1.20
N VAL A 14 20.51 -10.26 -0.44
CA VAL A 14 19.30 -10.68 0.26
C VAL A 14 18.94 -9.72 1.39
N ALA A 15 19.94 -9.25 2.16
CA ALA A 15 19.73 -8.27 3.21
C ALA A 15 19.28 -6.91 2.64
N LEU A 16 19.89 -6.46 1.53
CA LEU A 16 19.50 -5.24 0.84
C LEU A 16 18.05 -5.30 0.34
N ARG A 17 17.64 -6.43 -0.24
CA ARG A 17 16.25 -6.65 -0.67
C ARG A 17 15.27 -6.63 0.51
N ARG A 18 15.64 -7.21 1.66
CA ARG A 18 14.83 -7.13 2.90
C ARG A 18 14.70 -5.70 3.40
N PHE A 19 15.78 -4.92 3.35
CA PHE A 19 15.77 -3.51 3.72
C PHE A 19 14.88 -2.67 2.79
N LYS A 20 14.98 -2.84 1.48
CA LYS A 20 14.10 -2.17 0.49
C LYS A 20 12.62 -2.45 0.79
N ARG A 21 12.26 -3.71 1.02
CA ARG A 21 10.89 -4.10 1.41
C ARG A 21 10.47 -3.51 2.75
N ALA A 22 11.39 -3.41 3.73
CA ALA A 22 11.11 -2.79 5.02
C ALA A 22 10.84 -1.27 4.89
N CYS A 23 11.58 -0.57 4.04
CA CYS A 23 11.34 0.84 3.69
C CYS A 23 9.99 1.05 2.99
N GLU A 24 9.65 0.17 2.05
CA GLU A 24 8.35 0.17 1.36
C GLU A 24 7.19 -0.09 2.31
N LYS A 25 7.33 -1.12 3.17
CA LYS A 25 6.32 -1.46 4.20
C LYS A 25 6.13 -0.33 5.20
N ALA A 26 7.20 0.36 5.57
CA ALA A 26 7.14 1.53 6.43
C ALA A 26 6.54 2.77 5.73
N GLY A 27 6.31 2.72 4.41
CA GLY A 27 5.67 3.79 3.65
C GLY A 27 6.52 5.06 3.53
N ILE A 28 7.84 4.97 3.74
CA ILE A 28 8.77 6.09 3.68
C ILE A 28 8.71 6.84 2.34
N PRO A 29 8.79 6.17 1.16
CA PRO A 29 8.72 6.88 -0.12
C PRO A 29 7.35 7.54 -0.34
N THR A 30 6.27 6.93 0.16
CA THR A 30 4.93 7.51 0.07
C THR A 30 4.80 8.76 0.94
N LYS A 31 5.40 8.75 2.13
CA LYS A 31 5.41 9.91 3.03
C LYS A 31 6.23 11.06 2.47
N LEU A 32 7.38 10.78 1.86
CA LEU A 32 8.21 11.77 1.15
C LEU A 32 7.38 12.51 0.10
N ARG A 33 6.75 11.77 -0.83
CA ARG A 33 5.90 12.37 -1.88
C ARG A 33 4.72 13.19 -1.35
N GLN A 34 4.22 12.88 -0.16
CA GLN A 34 3.14 13.65 0.46
C GLN A 34 3.62 14.94 1.12
N LEU A 35 4.90 15.02 1.49
CA LEU A 35 5.51 16.15 2.18
C LEU A 35 6.27 17.09 1.23
N GLU A 36 6.55 16.66 0.00
CA GLU A 36 7.20 17.47 -1.04
C GLU A 36 6.52 18.83 -1.27
N PHE A 37 5.20 18.91 -1.08
CA PHE A 37 4.44 20.14 -1.24
C PHE A 37 3.41 20.31 -0.11
N TYR A 38 3.13 21.57 0.24
CA TYR A 38 2.08 21.87 1.19
C TYR A 38 0.71 21.50 0.61
N GLU A 39 0.00 20.61 1.29
CA GLU A 39 -1.39 20.30 1.00
C GLU A 39 -2.31 21.01 1.98
N LYS A 40 -3.18 21.90 1.47
CA LYS A 40 -4.22 22.54 2.28
C LYS A 40 -5.08 21.48 3.00
N PRO A 41 -5.50 21.71 4.26
CA PRO A 41 -6.28 20.74 5.04
C PRO A 41 -7.55 20.25 4.33
N THR A 42 -8.23 21.13 3.60
CA THR A 42 -9.42 20.82 2.81
C THR A 42 -9.13 19.85 1.67
N SER A 43 -8.02 20.06 0.94
CA SER A 43 -7.57 19.18 -0.13
C SER A 43 -7.26 17.78 0.40
N LYS A 44 -6.57 17.71 1.55
CA LYS A 44 -6.26 16.44 2.24
C LYS A 44 -7.51 15.66 2.63
N ARG A 45 -8.55 16.34 3.14
CA ARG A 45 -9.85 15.73 3.46
C ARG A 45 -10.56 15.21 2.21
N LYS A 46 -10.64 16.02 1.16
CA LYS A 46 -11.27 15.64 -0.12
C LYS A 46 -10.59 14.44 -0.76
N ARG A 47 -9.25 14.42 -0.80
CA ARG A 47 -8.45 13.30 -1.34
C ARG A 47 -8.72 11.99 -0.60
N LYS A 48 -8.72 12.03 0.74
CA LYS A 48 -9.01 10.86 1.57
C LYS A 48 -10.42 10.32 1.36
N HIS A 49 -11.42 11.21 1.29
CA HIS A 49 -12.81 10.81 1.07
C HIS A 49 -13.00 10.17 -0.31
N ALA A 50 -12.48 10.78 -1.37
CA ALA A 50 -12.54 10.22 -2.73
C ALA A 50 -11.85 8.85 -2.81
N ALA A 51 -10.71 8.67 -2.14
CA ALA A 51 -10.03 7.37 -2.07
C ALA A 51 -10.85 6.31 -1.32
N ALA A 52 -11.55 6.68 -0.24
CA ALA A 52 -12.42 5.78 0.50
C ALA A 52 -13.63 5.33 -0.33
N VAL A 53 -14.30 6.26 -1.00
CA VAL A 53 -15.44 5.99 -1.89
C VAL A 53 -15.04 5.05 -3.02
N LYS A 54 -13.91 5.32 -3.70
CA LYS A 54 -13.40 4.45 -4.77
C LYS A 54 -13.05 3.04 -4.27
N ARG A 55 -12.45 2.92 -3.08
CA ARG A 55 -12.14 1.61 -2.47
C ARG A 55 -13.40 0.82 -2.15
N PHE A 56 -14.43 1.47 -1.62
CA PHE A 56 -15.70 0.84 -1.32
C PHE A 56 -16.42 0.36 -2.58
N ALA A 57 -16.51 1.20 -3.61
CA ALA A 57 -17.10 0.82 -4.90
C ALA A 57 -16.38 -0.40 -5.52
N LYS A 58 -15.04 -0.41 -5.51
CA LYS A 58 -14.26 -1.54 -6.01
C LYS A 58 -14.47 -2.82 -5.19
N LYS A 59 -14.68 -2.69 -3.87
CA LYS A 59 -14.98 -3.84 -3.00
C LYS A 59 -16.32 -4.47 -3.37
N LEU A 60 -17.37 -3.67 -3.51
CA LEU A 60 -18.70 -4.14 -3.90
C LEU A 60 -18.69 -4.83 -5.27
N GLN A 61 -18.02 -4.24 -6.26
CA GLN A 61 -17.87 -4.86 -7.59
C GLN A 61 -17.22 -6.24 -7.49
N LYS A 62 -16.15 -6.35 -6.69
CA LYS A 62 -15.45 -7.63 -6.50
C LYS A 62 -16.30 -8.67 -5.77
N GLU A 63 -17.10 -8.25 -4.80
CA GLU A 63 -18.05 -9.13 -4.09
C GLU A 63 -19.14 -9.64 -5.04
N GLN A 64 -19.68 -8.77 -5.91
CA GLN A 64 -20.63 -9.17 -6.95
C GLN A 64 -20.01 -10.17 -7.92
N GLU A 65 -18.80 -9.90 -8.44
CA GLU A 65 -18.08 -10.84 -9.30
C GLU A 65 -17.85 -12.20 -8.65
N THR A 66 -17.53 -12.25 -7.35
CA THR A 66 -17.36 -13.51 -6.64
C THR A 66 -18.67 -14.29 -6.51
N LEU A 67 -19.78 -13.62 -6.19
CA LEU A 67 -21.10 -14.24 -6.09
C LEU A 67 -21.58 -14.77 -7.44
N GLU A 68 -21.36 -14.01 -8.52
CA GLU A 68 -21.69 -14.45 -9.88
C GLU A 68 -20.88 -15.69 -10.30
N ARG A 69 -19.58 -15.73 -9.98
CA ARG A 69 -18.73 -16.90 -10.25
C ARG A 69 -19.21 -18.14 -9.48
N GLU A 70 -19.62 -17.97 -8.24
CA GLU A 70 -20.18 -19.06 -7.43
C GLU A 70 -21.50 -19.57 -8.00
N ARG A 71 -22.38 -18.66 -8.45
CA ARG A 71 -23.65 -18.98 -9.10
C ARG A 71 -23.49 -19.69 -10.45
N ILE A 72 -22.46 -19.36 -11.23
CA ILE A 72 -22.18 -20.02 -12.51
C ILE A 72 -21.56 -21.41 -12.31
N ARG A 73 -20.90 -21.64 -11.17
CA ARG A 73 -20.26 -22.93 -10.85
C ARG A 73 -21.27 -23.98 -10.33
N SER A 74 -22.38 -23.56 -9.74
CA SER A 74 -23.51 -24.41 -9.31
C SER A 74 -24.42 -24.77 -10.48
#